data_AF-A0A7X2D4R1-F1
#
_entry.id   AF-A0A7X2D4R1-F1
#
_cell.length_a   1.000
_cell.length_b   1.000
_cell.length_c   1.000
_cell.angle_alpha   90.00
_cell.angle_beta   90.00
_cell.angle_gamma   90.00
#
_symmetry.space_group_name_H-M   'P 1'
#
loop_
_entity.id
_entity.type
_entity.pdbx_description
1 polymer ?
#
loop_
_entity_poly.entity_id
_entity_poly.type
_entity_poly.pdbx_seq_one_letter_code
_entity_poly.pdbx_strand_id
1 'polypeptide(L)'
;MVEAMMWAAAVLMVSGGVALSALFVRGHRARWFKLAGTGVLAGLGLSLVGGTMLQAQDQEDARIAGGFDTIAALEAARADGVETKAEHDALLRERARRVEEEAQQAAACRQDVLCWAARHAADAAVACSPAIERLAEHDFVWIALSPESRLSEVRWADEHAGTLTYGGDRIRFRTEQGDLVTQTYTCDYDPASGAVLGVAADPMGS
;
A
#
# COMPACT_ATOMS: atom_id res chain seq x y z
N MET A 1 -5.89 -39.76 1.32
CA MET A 1 -6.61 -39.29 2.53
C MET A 1 -5.94 -38.04 3.12
N VAL A 2 -5.85 -36.94 2.36
CA VAL A 2 -5.52 -35.60 2.92
C VAL A 2 -6.21 -34.48 2.09
N GLU A 3 -7.35 -34.76 1.47
CA GLU A 3 -8.02 -33.84 0.52
C GLU A 3 -9.33 -33.23 1.05
N ALA A 4 -9.54 -33.25 2.38
CA ALA A 4 -10.85 -32.95 2.98
C ALA A 4 -10.84 -31.86 4.08
N MET A 5 -9.83 -30.99 4.16
CA MET A 5 -9.76 -29.97 5.24
C MET A 5 -9.51 -28.52 4.80
N MET A 6 -9.68 -28.20 3.51
CA MET A 6 -9.37 -26.85 3.00
C MET A 6 -10.59 -26.00 2.56
N TRP A 7 -11.81 -26.37 2.94
CA TRP A 7 -13.05 -25.71 2.50
C TRP A 7 -14.02 -25.29 3.63
N ALA A 8 -13.53 -24.90 4.82
CA ALA A 8 -14.41 -24.45 5.89
C ALA A 8 -13.81 -23.32 6.75
N ALA A 9 -13.80 -22.09 6.22
CA ALA A 9 -14.00 -20.84 7.01
C ALA A 9 -14.03 -19.58 6.12
N ALA A 10 -14.64 -19.67 4.93
CA ALA A 10 -15.07 -18.50 4.16
C ALA A 10 -16.54 -18.18 4.52
N VAL A 11 -16.83 -17.81 5.76
CA VAL A 11 -18.10 -17.18 6.17
C VAL A 11 -17.82 -16.32 7.41
N LEU A 12 -18.36 -15.09 7.42
CA LEU A 12 -18.35 -14.05 8.47
C LEU A 12 -17.45 -12.82 8.26
N MET A 13 -17.45 -12.26 7.04
CA MET A 13 -17.38 -10.80 6.84
C MET A 13 -18.77 -10.28 6.45
N VAL A 14 -19.65 -9.94 7.41
CA VAL A 14 -20.79 -9.01 7.22
C VAL A 14 -21.16 -8.41 8.59
N SER A 15 -21.42 -7.09 8.61
CA SER A 15 -21.97 -6.24 9.69
C SER A 15 -20.96 -5.78 10.75
N GLY A 16 -20.77 -4.49 11.02
CA GLY A 16 -21.39 -3.30 10.44
C GLY A 16 -20.65 -2.04 10.92
N GLY A 17 -20.61 -1.03 10.06
CA GLY A 17 -20.40 0.34 10.49
C GLY A 17 -21.73 0.93 10.95
N VAL A 18 -21.77 1.51 12.14
CA VAL A 18 -22.65 2.64 12.47
C VAL A 18 -21.88 3.57 13.39
N ALA A 19 -21.67 4.79 12.87
CA ALA A 19 -21.16 5.95 13.58
C ALA A 19 -22.09 6.35 14.73
N LEU A 20 -21.55 6.95 15.79
CA LEU A 20 -22.24 8.01 16.52
C LEU A 20 -21.26 8.79 17.39
N SER A 21 -20.88 9.96 16.86
CA SER A 21 -20.25 11.03 17.62
C SER A 21 -21.33 11.87 18.32
N ALA A 22 -21.01 12.23 19.56
CA ALA A 22 -21.42 13.42 20.31
C ALA A 22 -22.90 13.63 20.67
N LEU A 23 -23.19 13.59 21.97
CA LEU A 23 -23.87 14.71 22.62
C LEU A 23 -23.24 15.05 23.98
N PHE A 24 -22.84 16.31 24.04
CA PHE A 24 -22.29 17.05 25.15
C PHE A 24 -23.46 17.63 25.96
N VAL A 25 -23.67 17.25 27.23
CA VAL A 25 -24.40 18.11 28.18
C VAL A 25 -23.75 18.03 29.56
N ARG A 26 -23.20 19.18 29.93
CA ARG A 26 -22.70 19.59 31.23
C ARG A 26 -23.89 20.24 31.97
N GLY A 27 -24.19 19.87 33.22
CA GLY A 27 -25.02 20.71 34.09
C GLY A 27 -25.93 20.02 35.12
N HIS A 28 -25.48 20.07 36.38
CA HIS A 28 -26.23 20.33 37.63
C HIS A 28 -27.60 19.70 37.93
N ARG A 29 -27.66 19.14 39.16
CA ARG A 29 -28.78 18.93 40.13
C ARG A 29 -29.15 17.45 40.27
N ALA A 30 -28.83 16.77 41.38
CA ALA A 30 -29.25 16.95 42.77
C ALA A 30 -30.15 15.78 43.20
N ARG A 31 -29.99 15.39 44.47
CA ARG A 31 -30.86 14.55 45.32
C ARG A 31 -30.54 13.05 45.26
N TRP A 32 -29.85 12.55 46.29
CA TRP A 32 -30.49 12.01 47.51
C TRP A 32 -31.36 10.79 47.21
N PHE A 33 -30.76 9.60 47.26
CA PHE A 33 -31.45 8.43 47.78
C PHE A 33 -30.59 7.77 48.84
N LYS A 34 -31.23 7.53 49.98
CA LYS A 34 -30.67 7.02 51.21
C LYS A 34 -30.42 5.51 51.11
N LEU A 35 -29.34 5.10 51.78
CA LEU A 35 -29.10 3.82 52.46
C LEU A 35 -30.32 2.89 52.65
N ALA A 36 -30.18 1.66 52.18
CA ALA A 36 -30.66 0.40 52.79
C ALA A 36 -30.11 -0.75 51.91
N GLY A 37 -29.44 -1.80 52.38
CA GLY A 37 -29.05 -2.20 53.71
C GLY A 37 -27.93 -3.24 53.60
N THR A 38 -27.34 -3.52 54.75
CA THR A 38 -26.34 -4.55 55.02
C THR A 38 -26.82 -5.95 54.63
N GLY A 39 -26.00 -6.67 53.87
CA GLY A 39 -26.15 -8.10 53.62
C GLY A 39 -24.79 -8.71 53.32
N VAL A 40 -24.14 -9.24 54.36
CA VAL A 40 -22.89 -9.99 54.29
C VAL A 40 -23.14 -11.31 53.58
N LEU A 41 -22.50 -11.52 52.43
CA LEU A 41 -22.01 -12.82 51.99
C LEU A 41 -20.56 -12.64 51.55
N ALA A 42 -19.67 -12.85 52.52
CA ALA A 42 -18.30 -13.22 52.27
C ALA A 42 -18.26 -14.64 51.73
N GLY A 43 -17.45 -14.88 50.69
CA GLY A 43 -17.11 -16.22 50.22
C GLY A 43 -16.94 -16.27 48.72
N LEU A 44 -15.71 -16.56 48.28
CA LEU A 44 -15.24 -16.70 46.88
C LEU A 44 -14.80 -15.39 46.19
N GLY A 45 -14.00 -14.60 46.88
CA GLY A 45 -12.92 -13.83 46.25
C GLY A 45 -11.60 -14.58 46.42
N LEU A 46 -10.69 -14.39 45.46
CA LEU A 46 -9.31 -14.88 45.37
C LEU A 46 -9.10 -16.30 44.81
N SER A 47 -8.88 -16.37 43.50
CA SER A 47 -7.85 -17.24 42.89
C SER A 47 -7.34 -16.77 41.52
N LEU A 48 -7.76 -15.62 40.96
CA LEU A 48 -7.33 -15.17 39.63
C LEU A 48 -6.50 -13.87 39.60
N VAL A 49 -6.05 -13.36 40.75
CA VAL A 49 -5.22 -12.14 40.79
C VAL A 49 -3.71 -12.46 40.93
N GLY A 50 -3.34 -13.71 41.22
CA GLY A 50 -1.94 -14.10 41.43
C GLY A 50 -1.10 -14.24 40.15
N GLY A 51 -1.73 -14.44 38.99
CA GLY A 51 -1.01 -14.70 37.73
C GLY A 51 -0.42 -13.45 37.07
N THR A 52 -1.06 -12.28 37.25
CA THR A 52 -0.64 -11.04 36.59
C THR A 52 0.57 -10.38 37.26
N MET A 53 0.74 -10.56 38.57
CA MET A 53 1.86 -9.94 39.29
C MET A 53 3.20 -10.61 38.95
N LEU A 54 3.24 -11.92 38.73
CA LEU A 54 4.48 -12.63 38.38
C LEU A 54 4.99 -12.22 36.98
N GLN A 55 4.09 -12.05 36.02
CA GLN A 55 4.45 -11.65 34.66
C GLN A 55 4.96 -10.21 34.59
N ALA A 56 4.41 -9.31 35.40
CA ALA A 56 4.81 -7.91 35.44
C ALA A 56 6.24 -7.72 35.99
N GLN A 57 6.62 -8.47 37.03
CA GLN A 57 7.97 -8.38 37.61
C GLN A 57 9.05 -8.93 36.67
N ASP A 58 8.80 -10.07 36.02
CA ASP A 58 9.75 -10.68 35.07
C ASP A 58 10.03 -9.78 33.85
N GLN A 59 9.00 -9.09 33.34
CA GLN A 59 9.19 -8.12 32.25
C GLN A 59 10.01 -6.90 32.68
N GLU A 60 9.83 -6.41 33.91
CA GLU A 60 10.57 -5.26 34.42
C GLU A 60 12.05 -5.61 34.64
N ASP A 61 12.35 -6.77 35.19
CA ASP A 61 13.72 -7.26 35.37
C ASP A 61 14.42 -7.46 34.01
N ALA A 62 13.74 -8.06 33.03
CA ALA A 62 14.27 -8.21 31.68
C ALA A 62 14.48 -6.87 30.96
N ARG A 63 13.58 -5.90 31.18
CA ARG A 63 13.71 -4.54 30.65
C ARG A 63 14.95 -3.84 31.22
N ILE A 64 15.13 -3.92 32.54
CA ILE A 64 16.30 -3.35 33.24
C ILE A 64 17.58 -4.04 32.78
N ALA A 65 17.60 -5.37 32.71
CA ALA A 65 18.75 -6.16 32.27
C ALA A 65 19.12 -5.88 30.79
N GLY A 66 18.13 -5.72 29.91
CA GLY A 66 18.33 -5.34 28.51
C GLY A 66 18.61 -3.85 28.28
N GLY A 67 18.52 -3.02 29.33
CA GLY A 67 18.78 -1.58 29.28
C GLY A 67 17.68 -0.74 28.62
N PHE A 68 16.44 -1.24 28.53
CA PHE A 68 15.33 -0.57 27.85
C PHE A 68 14.60 0.44 28.74
N ASP A 69 14.22 1.59 28.18
CA ASP A 69 13.53 2.65 28.93
C ASP A 69 12.06 2.33 29.21
N THR A 70 11.42 1.55 28.32
CA THR A 70 10.00 1.19 28.42
C THR A 70 9.78 -0.28 28.09
N ILE A 71 8.69 -0.85 28.60
CA ILE A 71 8.29 -2.24 28.27
C ILE A 71 7.98 -2.35 26.77
N ALA A 72 7.37 -1.33 26.17
CA ALA A 72 7.11 -1.29 24.73
C ALA A 72 8.41 -1.38 23.89
N ALA A 73 9.50 -0.73 24.33
CA ALA A 73 10.79 -0.82 23.64
C ALA A 73 11.41 -2.23 23.74
N LEU A 74 11.27 -2.90 24.89
CA LEU A 74 11.67 -4.30 25.07
C LEU A 74 10.85 -5.24 24.19
N GLU A 75 9.53 -5.05 24.13
CA GLU A 75 8.63 -5.87 23.32
C GLU A 75 8.90 -5.70 21.82
N ALA A 76 9.17 -4.48 21.36
CA ALA A 76 9.59 -4.21 19.98
C ALA A 76 10.92 -4.92 19.64
N ALA A 77 11.91 -4.81 20.53
CA ALA A 77 13.19 -5.50 20.34
C ALA A 77 13.02 -7.02 20.29
N ARG A 78 12.20 -7.60 21.18
CA ARG A 78 11.89 -9.04 21.18
C ARG A 78 11.16 -9.47 19.92
N ALA A 79 10.25 -8.66 19.39
CA ALA A 79 9.60 -8.92 18.11
C ALA A 79 10.60 -8.94 16.94
N ASP A 80 11.66 -8.15 17.06
CA ASP A 80 12.81 -8.15 16.15
C ASP A 80 13.88 -9.21 16.48
N GLY A 81 13.67 -10.03 17.53
CA GLY A 81 14.60 -11.08 17.95
C GLY A 81 15.87 -10.56 18.64
N VAL A 82 15.83 -9.35 19.20
CA VAL A 82 16.96 -8.66 19.81
C VAL A 82 16.79 -8.56 21.33
N GLU A 83 17.86 -8.85 22.07
CA GLU A 83 17.82 -8.95 23.54
C GLU A 83 18.26 -7.66 24.24
N THR A 84 19.12 -6.86 23.61
CA THR A 84 19.67 -5.65 24.23
C THR A 84 19.21 -4.38 23.53
N LYS A 85 19.06 -3.30 24.29
CA LYS A 85 18.75 -1.98 23.73
C LYS A 85 19.79 -1.55 22.70
N ALA A 86 21.07 -1.80 22.96
CA ALA A 86 22.16 -1.38 22.07
C ALA A 86 22.05 -2.02 20.67
N GLU A 87 21.73 -3.32 20.61
CA GLU A 87 21.52 -4.04 19.36
C GLU A 87 20.25 -3.55 18.65
N HIS A 88 19.17 -3.31 19.39
CA HIS A 88 17.91 -2.85 18.81
C HIS A 88 18.06 -1.44 18.25
N ASP A 89 18.74 -0.55 18.97
CA ASP A 89 19.06 0.80 18.50
C ASP A 89 19.96 0.77 17.24
N ALA A 90 20.89 -0.20 17.15
CA ALA A 90 21.70 -0.38 15.95
C ALA A 90 20.87 -0.85 14.74
N LEU A 91 19.93 -1.78 14.96
CA LEU A 91 18.99 -2.24 13.94
C LEU A 91 18.10 -1.09 13.44
N LEU A 92 17.57 -0.27 14.35
CA LEU A 92 16.74 0.89 13.99
C LEU A 92 17.52 1.92 13.18
N ARG A 93 18.77 2.23 13.56
CA ARG A 93 19.64 3.13 12.78
C ARG A 93 19.90 2.59 11.37
N GLU A 94 20.12 1.29 11.25
CA GLU A 94 20.32 0.65 9.94
C GLU A 94 19.06 0.70 9.07
N ARG A 95 17.89 0.40 9.64
CA ARG A 95 16.60 0.51 8.93
C ARG A 95 16.34 1.95 8.50
N ALA A 96 16.56 2.93 9.38
CA ALA A 96 16.42 4.34 9.06
C ALA A 96 17.34 4.76 7.91
N ARG A 97 18.59 4.27 7.91
CA ARG A 97 19.54 4.51 6.81
C ARG A 97 19.04 3.93 5.48
N ARG A 98 18.54 2.68 5.46
CA ARG A 98 17.98 2.09 4.24
C ARG A 98 16.80 2.89 3.71
N VAL A 99 15.89 3.29 4.59
CA VAL A 99 14.72 4.12 4.21
C VAL A 99 15.16 5.45 3.62
N GLU A 100 16.16 6.10 4.21
CA GLU A 100 16.73 7.35 3.68
C GLU A 100 17.41 7.14 2.32
N GLU A 101 18.21 6.07 2.18
CA GLU A 101 18.85 5.71 0.91
C GLU A 101 17.82 5.41 -0.19
N GLU A 102 16.76 4.66 0.12
CA GLU A 102 15.64 4.37 -0.79
C GLU A 102 14.88 5.65 -1.18
N ALA A 103 14.65 6.56 -0.23
CA ALA A 103 14.01 7.84 -0.49
C ALA A 103 14.87 8.72 -1.41
N GLN A 104 16.17 8.77 -1.18
CA GLN A 104 17.12 9.49 -2.04
C GLN A 104 17.17 8.89 -3.44
N GLN A 105 17.21 7.56 -3.58
CA GLN A 105 17.15 6.88 -4.87
C GLN A 105 15.83 7.15 -5.60
N ALA A 106 14.70 7.14 -4.88
CA ALA A 106 13.41 7.46 -5.46
C ALA A 106 13.34 8.92 -5.94
N ALA A 107 13.88 9.86 -5.16
CA ALA A 107 13.97 11.26 -5.54
C ALA A 107 14.89 11.47 -6.75
N ALA A 108 16.03 10.80 -6.81
CA ALA A 108 16.93 10.83 -7.96
C ALA A 108 16.26 10.23 -9.21
N CYS A 109 15.56 9.10 -9.06
CA CYS A 109 14.83 8.46 -10.15
C CYS A 109 13.75 9.37 -10.75
N ARG A 110 13.09 10.20 -9.95
CA ARG A 110 12.10 11.16 -10.42
C ARG A 110 12.69 12.25 -11.32
N GLN A 111 13.99 12.51 -11.23
CA GLN A 111 14.70 13.48 -12.07
C GLN A 111 15.23 12.87 -13.39
N ASP A 112 15.21 11.54 -13.51
CA ASP A 112 15.63 10.82 -14.71
C ASP A 112 14.41 10.23 -15.42
N VAL A 113 14.10 10.75 -16.60
CA VAL A 113 12.95 10.30 -17.40
C VAL A 113 12.96 8.80 -17.66
N LEU A 114 14.13 8.20 -17.88
CA LEU A 114 14.24 6.77 -18.18
C LEU A 114 13.98 5.95 -16.93
N CYS A 115 14.52 6.36 -15.78
CA CYS A 115 14.24 5.69 -14.51
C CYS A 115 12.77 5.80 -14.13
N TRP A 116 12.21 7.01 -14.20
CA TRP A 116 10.82 7.27 -13.88
C TRP A 116 9.88 6.48 -14.81
N ALA A 117 10.16 6.47 -16.10
CA ALA A 117 9.40 5.69 -17.08
C ALA A 117 9.49 4.19 -16.84
N ALA A 118 10.68 3.65 -16.55
CA ALA A 118 10.86 2.23 -16.29
C ALA A 118 10.09 1.79 -15.03
N ARG A 119 10.07 2.63 -13.99
CA ARG A 119 9.33 2.37 -12.76
C ARG A 119 7.82 2.23 -12.99
N HIS A 120 7.28 2.94 -13.98
CA HIS A 120 5.85 2.99 -14.28
C HIS A 120 5.45 2.29 -15.59
N ALA A 121 6.39 1.61 -16.26
CA ALA A 121 6.17 1.04 -17.59
C ALA A 121 5.06 -0.02 -17.61
N ALA A 122 4.97 -0.85 -16.57
CA ALA A 122 3.94 -1.89 -16.49
C ALA A 122 2.53 -1.28 -16.37
N ASP A 123 2.35 -0.33 -15.46
CA ASP A 123 1.06 0.34 -15.24
C ASP A 123 0.66 1.17 -16.47
N ALA A 124 1.62 1.86 -17.08
CA ALA A 124 1.41 2.58 -18.33
C ALA A 124 1.02 1.64 -19.47
N ALA A 125 1.65 0.48 -19.62
CA ALA A 125 1.30 -0.49 -20.66
C ALA A 125 -0.14 -1.00 -20.52
N VAL A 126 -0.59 -1.25 -19.28
CA VAL A 126 -1.97 -1.65 -18.97
C VAL A 126 -2.96 -0.52 -19.29
N ALA A 127 -2.64 0.72 -18.95
CA ALA A 127 -3.53 1.86 -19.15
C ALA A 127 -3.58 2.33 -20.62
N CYS A 128 -2.42 2.45 -21.26
CA CYS A 128 -2.28 2.99 -22.60
C CYS A 128 -2.71 2.02 -23.70
N SER A 129 -2.45 0.70 -23.57
CA SER A 129 -2.76 -0.23 -24.66
C SER A 129 -4.22 -0.16 -25.09
N PRO A 130 -5.23 -0.27 -24.19
CA PRO A 130 -6.63 -0.17 -24.59
C PRO A 130 -6.98 1.21 -25.15
N ALA A 131 -6.31 2.28 -24.71
CA ALA A 131 -6.56 3.63 -25.19
C ALA A 131 -6.07 3.82 -26.64
N ILE A 132 -4.89 3.29 -26.96
CA ILE A 132 -4.35 3.30 -28.33
C ILE A 132 -5.18 2.41 -29.24
N GLU A 133 -5.57 1.21 -28.79
CA GLU A 133 -6.39 0.27 -29.55
C GLU A 133 -7.73 0.88 -30.01
N ARG A 134 -8.35 1.73 -29.17
CA ARG A 134 -9.60 2.44 -29.48
C ARG A 134 -9.45 3.52 -30.55
N LEU A 135 -8.23 3.88 -30.95
CA LEU A 135 -8.01 4.77 -32.09
C LEU A 135 -8.24 4.08 -33.44
N ALA A 136 -8.25 2.74 -33.47
CA ALA A 136 -8.55 1.99 -34.68
C ALA A 136 -10.04 2.14 -35.04
N GLU A 137 -10.33 2.54 -36.28
CA GLU A 137 -11.71 2.67 -36.78
C GLU A 137 -12.40 1.30 -36.97
N HIS A 138 -11.63 0.26 -37.27
CA HIS A 138 -12.15 -1.09 -37.47
C HIS A 138 -11.49 -2.14 -36.58
N ASP A 139 -10.23 -2.44 -36.88
CA ASP A 139 -9.51 -3.57 -36.35
C ASP A 139 -8.03 -3.20 -36.22
N PHE A 140 -7.34 -3.87 -35.30
CA PHE A 140 -5.95 -3.59 -35.01
C PHE A 140 -5.17 -4.88 -34.73
N VAL A 141 -3.87 -4.82 -34.98
CA VAL A 141 -2.96 -5.91 -34.65
C VAL A 141 -1.69 -5.34 -34.02
N TRP A 142 -1.38 -5.79 -32.80
CA TRP A 142 -0.08 -5.57 -32.19
C TRP A 142 0.98 -6.46 -32.86
N ILE A 143 2.09 -5.86 -33.28
CA ILE A 143 3.28 -6.57 -33.79
C ILE A 143 4.26 -6.86 -32.63
N ALA A 144 4.10 -6.17 -31.50
CA ALA A 144 4.90 -6.36 -30.29
C ALA A 144 4.68 -7.74 -29.66
N LEU A 145 5.75 -8.37 -29.19
CA LEU A 145 5.71 -9.71 -28.56
C LEU A 145 5.23 -9.66 -27.11
N SER A 146 5.45 -8.55 -26.40
CA SER A 146 4.99 -8.35 -25.02
C SER A 146 4.39 -6.94 -24.83
N PRO A 147 3.53 -6.74 -23.82
CA PRO A 147 2.96 -5.42 -23.50
C PRO A 147 4.00 -4.32 -23.26
N GLU A 148 5.09 -4.63 -22.57
CA GLU A 148 6.17 -3.70 -22.24
C GLU A 148 6.92 -3.25 -23.50
N SER A 149 7.04 -4.15 -24.49
CA SER A 149 7.69 -3.84 -25.77
C SER A 149 6.85 -2.97 -26.71
N ARG A 150 5.58 -2.69 -26.36
CA ARG A 150 4.73 -1.75 -27.10
C ARG A 150 5.26 -0.32 -26.91
N LEU A 151 5.53 0.06 -25.67
CA LEU A 151 5.96 1.40 -25.28
C LEU A 151 7.49 1.55 -25.37
N SER A 152 8.01 1.56 -26.60
CA SER A 152 9.46 1.54 -26.87
C SER A 152 10.17 2.89 -26.70
N GLU A 153 9.41 3.98 -26.70
CA GLU A 153 9.93 5.34 -26.57
C GLU A 153 9.30 6.05 -25.39
N VAL A 154 10.06 6.94 -24.75
CA VAL A 154 9.55 7.74 -23.63
C VAL A 154 10.21 9.11 -23.56
N ARG A 155 9.41 10.11 -23.16
CA ARG A 155 9.85 11.47 -22.85
C ARG A 155 8.96 12.08 -21.78
N TRP A 156 9.39 13.18 -21.17
CA TRP A 156 8.53 13.99 -20.34
C TRP A 156 7.40 14.60 -21.18
N ALA A 157 6.16 14.44 -20.71
CA ALA A 157 5.04 15.26 -21.19
C ALA A 157 5.03 16.59 -20.43
N ASP A 158 5.13 16.51 -19.10
CA ASP A 158 5.42 17.61 -18.19
C ASP A 158 6.34 17.09 -17.10
N GLU A 159 7.57 17.58 -17.03
CA GLU A 159 8.59 17.14 -16.06
C GLU A 159 8.24 17.54 -14.62
N HIS A 160 7.63 18.72 -14.43
CA HIS A 160 7.27 19.21 -13.10
C HIS A 160 6.10 18.40 -12.50
N ALA A 161 5.07 18.14 -13.31
CA ALA A 161 4.00 17.21 -12.94
C ALA A 161 4.47 15.74 -12.98
N GLY A 162 5.57 15.47 -13.69
CA GLY A 162 6.17 14.18 -14.02
C GLY A 162 5.20 13.19 -14.64
N THR A 163 4.45 13.72 -15.59
CA THR A 163 3.67 12.96 -16.55
C THR A 163 4.57 12.58 -17.72
N LEU A 164 4.30 11.43 -18.32
CA LEU A 164 5.15 10.81 -19.34
C LEU A 164 4.40 10.69 -20.65
N THR A 165 5.06 10.99 -21.76
CA THR A 165 4.59 10.54 -23.07
C THR A 165 5.33 9.25 -23.41
N TYR A 166 4.61 8.14 -23.46
CA TYR A 166 5.10 6.89 -24.05
C TYR A 166 4.77 6.84 -25.53
N GLY A 167 5.63 6.22 -26.34
CA GLY A 167 5.40 6.07 -27.77
C GLY A 167 5.91 4.75 -28.33
N GLY A 168 5.52 4.46 -29.56
CA GLY A 168 5.97 3.29 -30.29
C GLY A 168 5.40 3.19 -31.69
N ASP A 169 5.77 2.13 -32.39
CA ASP A 169 5.43 1.86 -33.81
C ASP A 169 4.93 0.43 -34.03
N ARG A 170 4.63 -0.30 -32.95
CA ARG A 170 4.37 -1.74 -32.95
C ARG A 170 2.89 -2.10 -33.09
N ILE A 171 2.10 -1.28 -33.77
CA ILE A 171 0.67 -1.55 -34.05
C ILE A 171 0.34 -1.28 -35.52
N ARG A 172 -0.58 -2.07 -36.07
CA ARG A 172 -1.21 -1.80 -37.37
C ARG A 172 -2.70 -1.60 -37.20
N PHE A 173 -3.25 -0.61 -37.87
CA PHE A 173 -4.70 -0.39 -37.98
C PHE A 173 -5.18 -0.83 -39.35
N ARG A 174 -6.38 -1.42 -39.38
CA ARG A 174 -7.07 -1.79 -40.60
C ARG A 174 -7.77 -0.56 -41.19
N THR A 175 -7.50 -0.26 -42.46
CA THR A 175 -8.19 0.80 -43.21
C THR A 175 -9.55 0.31 -43.72
N GLU A 176 -10.38 1.24 -44.20
CA GLU A 176 -11.65 0.96 -44.89
C GLU A 176 -11.50 -0.01 -46.08
N GLN A 177 -10.34 0.00 -46.75
CA GLN A 177 -10.02 -0.90 -47.87
C GLN A 177 -9.58 -2.30 -47.41
N GLY A 178 -9.40 -2.48 -46.09
CA GLY A 178 -9.02 -3.76 -45.48
C GLY A 178 -7.51 -3.94 -45.29
N ASP A 179 -6.68 -3.00 -45.73
CA ASP A 179 -5.22 -3.05 -45.59
C ASP A 179 -4.79 -2.77 -44.14
N LEU A 180 -3.71 -3.42 -43.68
CA LEU A 180 -3.12 -3.18 -42.36
C LEU A 180 -1.94 -2.20 -42.48
N VAL A 181 -2.10 -0.98 -41.97
CA VAL A 181 -1.09 0.07 -42.03
C VAL A 181 -0.46 0.27 -40.65
N THR A 182 0.88 0.21 -40.59
CA THR A 182 1.64 0.50 -39.37
C THR A 182 1.43 1.94 -38.92
N GLN A 183 1.17 2.12 -37.63
CA GLN A 183 0.98 3.43 -37.02
C GLN A 183 2.15 3.74 -36.08
N THR A 184 2.56 5.00 -36.05
CA THR A 184 3.29 5.59 -34.92
C THR A 184 2.26 6.14 -33.96
N TYR A 185 2.44 5.92 -32.67
CA TYR A 185 1.48 6.36 -31.66
C TYR A 185 2.17 6.92 -30.42
N THR A 186 1.40 7.70 -29.67
CA THR A 186 1.79 8.25 -28.38
C THR A 186 0.67 8.14 -27.36
N CYS A 187 1.03 7.99 -26.09
CA CYS A 187 0.14 7.98 -24.94
C CYS A 187 0.74 8.86 -23.84
N ASP A 188 0.03 9.93 -23.47
CA ASP A 188 0.36 10.75 -22.31
C ASP A 188 -0.26 10.09 -21.07
N TYR A 189 0.56 9.83 -20.06
CA TYR A 189 0.24 9.07 -18.87
C TYR A 189 0.64 9.85 -17.61
N ASP A 190 -0.24 9.85 -16.62
CA ASP A 190 0.04 10.38 -15.29
C ASP A 190 0.26 9.23 -14.29
N PRO A 191 1.50 8.98 -13.86
CA PRO A 191 1.80 7.97 -12.86
C PRO A 191 1.18 8.22 -11.48
N ALA A 192 0.85 9.47 -11.13
CA ALA A 192 0.29 9.78 -9.82
C ALA A 192 -1.17 9.32 -9.69
N SER A 193 -1.96 9.50 -10.75
CA SER A 193 -3.36 9.05 -10.80
C SER A 193 -3.56 7.71 -11.50
N GLY A 194 -2.55 7.24 -12.24
CA GLY A 194 -2.66 6.06 -13.09
C GLY A 194 -3.51 6.29 -14.35
N ALA A 195 -3.74 7.54 -14.74
CA ALA A 195 -4.65 7.90 -15.82
C ALA A 195 -3.93 8.16 -17.15
N VAL A 196 -4.61 7.83 -18.26
CA VAL A 196 -4.25 8.28 -19.60
C VAL A 196 -4.81 9.68 -19.81
N LEU A 197 -3.93 10.64 -20.12
CA LEU A 197 -4.26 12.04 -20.34
C LEU A 197 -4.62 12.32 -21.81
N GLY A 198 -4.00 11.59 -22.73
CA GLY A 198 -4.20 11.74 -24.17
C GLY A 198 -3.56 10.61 -24.95
N VAL A 199 -4.12 10.30 -26.12
CA VAL A 199 -3.55 9.33 -27.07
C VAL A 199 -3.66 9.89 -28.48
N ALA A 200 -2.67 9.57 -29.31
CA ALA A 200 -2.66 9.88 -30.73
C ALA A 200 -2.00 8.74 -31.50
N ALA A 201 -2.38 8.58 -32.76
CA ALA A 201 -1.78 7.63 -33.68
C ALA A 201 -1.86 8.20 -35.10
N ASP A 202 -0.76 8.07 -35.84
CA ASP A 202 -0.63 8.55 -37.20
C ASP A 202 0.00 7.45 -38.07
N PRO A 203 -0.39 7.34 -39.36
CA PRO A 203 0.24 6.40 -40.28
C PRO A 203 1.74 6.65 -40.37
N MET A 204 2.54 5.58 -40.28
CA MET A 204 3.98 5.72 -40.33
C MET A 204 4.43 6.23 -41.72
N GLY A 205 5.05 7.41 -41.76
CA GLY A 205 5.58 8.03 -42.98
C GLY A 205 4.61 8.94 -43.73
N SER A 206 3.49 9.34 -43.13
CA SER A 206 2.60 10.41 -43.64
C SER A 206 3.19 11.81 -43.51
#